data_AF-A0AAT9N0J4-F1
#
_entry.id   AF-A0AAT9N0J4-F1
#
_cell.length_a   1.000
_cell.length_b   1.000
_cell.length_c   1.000
_cell.angle_alpha   90.00
_cell.angle_beta   90.00
_cell.angle_gamma   90.00
#
_symmetry.space_group_name_H-M   'P 1'
#
loop_
_entity.id
_entity.type
_entity.pdbx_description
1 polymer ?
#
loop_
_entity_poly.entity_id
_entity_poly.type
_entity_poly.pdbx_seq_one_letter_code
_entity_poly.pdbx_strand_id
1 'polypeptide(L)'
;MSNIVEFVKQQEQLFCGALTEQTVTWAKESQFAIQYFQKNDYLAKTALANPTSAQNAIINVAAIGITLNPASKLAYLVPRDGMVCLDISYMGLLHIAMESGVISWGQAKLVHANDTYESNGLDKAPTHKYNAFGDRGDIVGVYCTVKTPAGDYLTEEMSLAEIEAVRKTSKAAFSDKGPWVNHWNEMARKTVVKRASKYWPKASRLDSAIHVLNEEEGVWTEPVMPHKSEEDIREDERKRQQEITDKAQLLCDEMAQAENMDDLKRYFAEAYRLTSGMKLQQNVQAIYAECKAKLEVASEQTV
;
A
#
# COMPACT_ATOMS: atom_id res chain seq x y z
N MET A 1 -22.27 -19.60 25.21
CA MET A 1 -22.25 -18.21 25.69
C MET A 1 -21.43 -18.03 26.97
N SER A 2 -21.52 -18.91 27.98
CA SER A 2 -20.67 -18.79 29.20
C SER A 2 -19.16 -18.82 28.92
N ASN A 3 -18.74 -19.70 27.99
CA ASN A 3 -17.32 -19.87 27.63
C ASN A 3 -16.68 -18.60 27.02
N ILE A 4 -17.38 -17.85 26.15
CA ILE A 4 -16.77 -16.66 25.52
C ILE A 4 -16.60 -15.50 26.51
N VAL A 5 -17.50 -15.37 27.49
CA VAL A 5 -17.40 -14.33 28.53
C VAL A 5 -16.22 -14.63 29.45
N GLU A 6 -16.06 -15.90 29.85
CA GLU A 6 -14.92 -16.35 30.64
C GLU A 6 -13.61 -16.17 29.87
N PHE A 7 -13.58 -16.54 28.59
CA PHE A 7 -12.43 -16.31 27.71
C PHE A 7 -12.03 -14.84 27.68
N VAL A 8 -12.96 -13.90 27.45
CA VAL A 8 -12.63 -12.47 27.42
C VAL A 8 -12.08 -12.04 28.78
N LYS A 9 -12.71 -12.43 29.89
CA LYS A 9 -12.24 -12.05 31.24
C LYS A 9 -10.80 -12.49 31.53
N GLN A 10 -10.36 -13.63 30.98
CA GLN A 10 -8.99 -14.13 31.17
C GLN A 10 -7.93 -13.26 30.48
N GLN A 11 -8.30 -12.36 29.56
CA GLN A 11 -7.34 -11.52 28.83
C GLN A 11 -6.89 -10.28 29.59
N GLU A 12 -7.44 -10.03 30.78
CA GLU A 12 -7.20 -8.81 31.58
C GLU A 12 -5.71 -8.51 31.78
N GLN A 13 -4.93 -9.50 32.21
CA GLN A 13 -3.52 -9.29 32.52
C GLN A 13 -2.71 -8.88 31.27
N LEU A 14 -2.97 -9.53 30.13
CA LEU A 14 -2.30 -9.24 28.87
C LEU A 14 -2.74 -7.88 28.31
N PHE A 15 -4.04 -7.59 28.38
CA PHE A 15 -4.60 -6.32 27.96
C PHE A 15 -4.00 -5.15 28.75
N CYS A 16 -4.02 -5.24 30.09
CA CYS A 16 -3.46 -4.22 30.96
C CYS A 16 -1.94 -4.05 30.78
N GLY A 17 -1.23 -5.14 30.48
CA GLY A 17 0.21 -5.10 30.18
C GLY A 17 0.56 -4.43 28.84
N ALA A 18 -0.40 -4.36 27.91
CA ALA A 18 -0.22 -3.75 26.59
C ALA A 18 -0.78 -2.32 26.49
N LEU A 19 -1.34 -1.75 27.56
CA LEU A 19 -1.97 -0.44 27.53
C LEU A 19 -0.99 0.67 27.14
N THR A 20 -1.32 1.39 26.06
CA THR A 20 -0.62 2.61 25.67
C THR A 20 -1.36 3.89 26.08
N GLU A 21 -2.68 3.81 26.29
CA GLU A 21 -3.53 4.96 26.60
C GLU A 21 -4.38 4.76 27.85
N GLN A 22 -4.43 5.77 28.72
CA GLN A 22 -5.18 5.70 29.99
C GLN A 22 -6.70 5.80 29.80
N THR A 23 -7.14 6.36 28.67
CA THR A 23 -8.58 6.49 28.34
C THR A 23 -9.20 5.12 28.02
N VAL A 24 -8.38 4.16 27.58
CA VAL A 24 -8.76 2.78 27.27
C VAL A 24 -8.63 1.95 28.55
N THR A 25 -9.77 1.50 29.07
CA THR A 25 -9.82 0.75 30.35
C THR A 25 -10.40 -0.63 30.16
N TRP A 26 -9.78 -1.64 30.76
CA TRP A 26 -10.25 -3.03 30.69
C TRP A 26 -11.73 -3.21 31.06
N ALA A 27 -12.18 -2.53 32.11
CA ALA A 27 -13.57 -2.63 32.58
C ALA A 27 -14.61 -2.26 31.49
N LYS A 28 -14.28 -1.32 30.60
CA LYS A 28 -15.14 -0.92 29.48
C LYS A 28 -14.92 -1.81 28.26
N GLU A 29 -13.67 -2.00 27.87
CA GLU A 29 -13.33 -2.69 26.61
C GLU A 29 -13.68 -4.18 26.65
N SER A 30 -13.54 -4.84 27.80
CA SER A 30 -13.99 -6.23 27.97
C SER A 30 -15.49 -6.38 27.73
N GLN A 31 -16.30 -5.42 28.18
CA GLN A 31 -17.75 -5.43 27.95
C GLN A 31 -18.08 -5.19 26.47
N PHE A 32 -17.39 -4.27 25.81
CA PHE A 32 -17.57 -4.06 24.38
C PHE A 32 -17.18 -5.30 23.57
N ALA A 33 -16.04 -5.92 23.86
CA ALA A 33 -15.62 -7.17 23.23
C ALA A 33 -16.65 -8.29 23.43
N ILE A 34 -17.15 -8.49 24.65
CA ILE A 34 -18.22 -9.45 24.95
C ILE A 34 -19.47 -9.16 24.10
N GLN A 35 -19.88 -7.89 24.00
CA GLN A 35 -21.03 -7.51 23.18
C GLN A 35 -20.82 -7.79 21.70
N TYR A 36 -19.62 -7.59 21.15
CA TYR A 36 -19.30 -7.96 19.77
C TYR A 36 -19.48 -9.46 19.53
N PHE A 37 -18.91 -10.29 20.40
CA PHE A 37 -19.06 -11.74 20.29
C PHE A 37 -20.52 -12.18 20.47
N GLN A 38 -21.27 -11.60 21.41
CA GLN A 38 -22.67 -11.96 21.63
C GLN A 38 -23.61 -11.54 20.51
N LYS A 39 -23.32 -10.44 19.81
CA LYS A 39 -24.16 -9.95 18.69
C LYS A 39 -23.92 -10.70 17.39
N ASN A 40 -22.78 -11.39 17.25
CA ASN A 40 -22.41 -12.07 16.02
C ASN A 40 -21.96 -13.51 16.32
N ASP A 41 -22.90 -14.45 16.16
CA ASP A 41 -22.67 -15.88 16.38
C ASP A 41 -21.51 -16.44 15.56
N TYR A 42 -21.33 -15.94 14.33
CA TYR A 42 -20.22 -16.37 13.48
C TYR A 42 -18.88 -15.92 14.07
N LEU A 43 -18.78 -14.65 14.48
CA LEU A 43 -17.60 -14.11 15.16
C LEU A 43 -17.29 -14.87 16.47
N ALA A 44 -18.30 -15.17 17.29
CA ALA A 44 -18.09 -15.96 18.51
C ALA A 44 -17.58 -17.37 18.22
N LYS A 45 -18.12 -18.04 17.20
CA LYS A 45 -17.63 -19.36 16.78
C LYS A 45 -16.19 -19.29 16.27
N THR A 46 -15.85 -18.26 15.49
CA THR A 46 -14.47 -18.02 15.02
C THR A 46 -13.53 -17.80 16.20
N ALA A 47 -13.92 -17.03 17.21
CA ALA A 47 -13.13 -16.82 18.41
C ALA A 47 -12.87 -18.12 19.18
N LEU A 48 -13.87 -19.00 19.30
CA LEU A 48 -13.69 -20.30 19.97
C LEU A 48 -12.85 -21.28 19.15
N ALA A 49 -12.93 -21.23 17.82
CA ALA A 49 -12.13 -22.06 16.93
C ALA A 49 -10.67 -21.61 16.87
N ASN A 50 -10.40 -20.31 17.00
CA ASN A 50 -9.07 -19.74 17.04
C ASN A 50 -8.94 -18.69 18.18
N PRO A 51 -8.81 -19.15 19.44
CA PRO A 51 -8.74 -18.28 20.61
C PRO A 51 -7.55 -17.32 20.58
N THR A 52 -6.43 -17.76 20.01
CA THR A 52 -5.21 -16.94 19.87
C THR A 52 -5.49 -15.68 19.03
N SER A 53 -6.21 -15.81 17.90
CA SER A 53 -6.57 -14.65 17.08
C SER A 53 -7.47 -13.66 17.83
N ALA A 54 -8.44 -14.16 18.60
CA ALA A 54 -9.32 -13.32 19.40
C ALA A 54 -8.58 -12.61 20.55
N GLN A 55 -7.65 -13.31 21.20
CA GLN A 55 -6.77 -12.73 22.21
C GLN A 55 -5.93 -11.62 21.59
N ASN A 56 -5.26 -11.87 20.45
CA ASN A 56 -4.44 -10.87 19.77
C ASN A 56 -5.26 -9.63 19.38
N ALA A 57 -6.46 -9.82 18.81
CA ALA A 57 -7.33 -8.70 18.47
C ALA A 57 -7.72 -7.86 19.69
N ILE A 58 -8.02 -8.49 20.84
CA ILE A 58 -8.32 -7.78 22.10
C ILE A 58 -7.09 -7.06 22.65
N ILE A 59 -5.91 -7.67 22.61
CA ILE A 59 -4.66 -7.05 23.07
C ILE A 59 -4.28 -5.86 22.18
N ASN A 60 -4.47 -5.97 20.87
CA ASN A 60 -4.19 -4.88 19.93
C ASN A 60 -5.04 -3.63 20.19
N VAL A 61 -6.25 -3.76 20.75
CA VAL A 61 -7.07 -2.61 21.20
C VAL A 61 -6.30 -1.80 22.26
N ALA A 62 -5.72 -2.47 23.25
CA ALA A 62 -4.90 -1.83 24.29
C ALA A 62 -3.57 -1.29 23.73
N ALA A 63 -2.89 -2.08 22.90
CA ALA A 63 -1.60 -1.71 22.32
C ALA A 63 -1.69 -0.47 21.43
N ILE A 64 -2.76 -0.35 20.64
CA ILE A 64 -2.99 0.81 19.79
C ILE A 64 -3.56 1.99 20.58
N GLY A 65 -4.26 1.72 21.70
CA GLY A 65 -4.96 2.75 22.46
C GLY A 65 -6.25 3.19 21.78
N ILE A 66 -6.96 2.27 21.14
CA ILE A 66 -8.26 2.53 20.49
C ILE A 66 -9.39 1.85 21.27
N THR A 67 -10.62 2.34 21.14
CA THR A 67 -11.79 1.76 21.84
C THR A 67 -12.68 0.96 20.89
N LEU A 68 -13.21 -0.15 21.40
CA LEU A 68 -14.27 -0.95 20.80
C LEU A 68 -15.67 -0.36 21.08
N ASN A 69 -15.79 0.82 21.67
CA ASN A 69 -17.10 1.43 21.91
C ASN A 69 -17.90 1.57 20.59
N PRO A 70 -19.05 0.87 20.43
CA PRO A 70 -19.81 0.90 19.19
C PRO A 70 -20.34 2.29 18.82
N ALA A 71 -20.54 3.18 19.80
CA ALA A 71 -20.98 4.55 19.55
C ALA A 71 -19.91 5.40 18.85
N SER A 72 -18.63 5.16 19.19
CA SER A 72 -17.50 5.90 18.63
C SER A 72 -17.13 5.43 17.22
N LYS A 73 -17.47 4.19 16.86
CA LYS A 73 -17.23 3.60 15.52
C LYS A 73 -15.75 3.62 15.10
N LEU A 74 -14.83 3.59 16.06
CA LEU A 74 -13.39 3.72 15.80
C LEU A 74 -12.76 2.38 15.40
N ALA A 75 -13.14 1.29 16.04
CA ALA A 75 -12.67 -0.05 15.72
C ALA A 75 -13.75 -1.11 15.92
N TYR A 76 -13.57 -2.26 15.29
CA TYR A 76 -14.49 -3.38 15.29
C TYR A 76 -13.73 -4.71 15.43
N LEU A 77 -14.37 -5.72 16.02
CA LEU A 77 -13.92 -7.10 15.90
C LEU A 77 -14.66 -7.76 14.74
N VAL A 78 -13.91 -8.25 13.75
CA VAL A 78 -14.47 -8.87 12.55
C VAL A 78 -13.89 -10.27 12.32
N PRO A 79 -14.69 -11.25 11.89
CA PRO A 79 -14.18 -12.55 11.50
C PRO A 79 -13.70 -12.51 10.04
N ARG A 80 -12.46 -12.92 9.79
CA ARG A 80 -11.87 -12.99 8.44
C ARG A 80 -10.99 -14.23 8.32
N ASP A 81 -11.16 -15.00 7.25
CA ASP A 81 -10.34 -16.18 6.92
C ASP A 81 -10.12 -17.13 8.12
N GLY A 82 -11.15 -17.33 8.96
CA GLY A 82 -11.07 -18.21 10.14
C GLY A 82 -10.40 -17.60 11.38
N MET A 83 -10.10 -16.31 11.37
CA MET A 83 -9.48 -15.56 12.47
C MET A 83 -10.37 -14.40 12.92
N VAL A 84 -10.19 -13.96 14.17
CA VAL A 84 -10.73 -12.69 14.66
C VAL A 84 -9.69 -11.59 14.45
N CYS A 85 -10.12 -10.48 13.85
CA CYS A 85 -9.30 -9.36 13.47
C CYS A 85 -9.82 -8.07 14.12
N LEU A 86 -8.92 -7.18 14.54
CA LEU A 86 -9.21 -5.80 14.91
C LEU A 86 -9.24 -4.88 13.68
N ASP A 87 -10.45 -4.66 13.13
CA ASP A 87 -10.63 -3.76 12.01
C ASP A 87 -10.80 -2.30 12.48
N ILE A 88 -9.77 -1.48 12.23
CA ILE A 88 -9.78 -0.06 12.52
C ILE A 88 -10.52 0.69 11.41
N SER A 89 -11.50 1.51 11.78
CA SER A 89 -12.23 2.32 10.81
C SER A 89 -11.38 3.50 10.36
N TYR A 90 -11.75 4.13 9.23
CA TYR A 90 -11.09 5.36 8.82
C TYR A 90 -11.26 6.50 9.84
N MET A 91 -12.36 6.49 10.61
CA MET A 91 -12.57 7.41 11.72
C MET A 91 -11.61 7.10 12.87
N GLY A 92 -11.38 5.81 13.15
CA GLY A 92 -10.35 5.34 14.08
C GLY A 92 -8.96 5.80 13.68
N LEU A 93 -8.60 5.69 12.41
CA LEU A 93 -7.29 6.11 11.91
C LEU A 93 -7.09 7.63 12.02
N LEU A 94 -8.10 8.42 11.64
CA LEU A 94 -8.09 9.87 11.82
C LEU A 94 -8.01 10.26 13.30
N HIS A 95 -8.76 9.56 14.16
CA HIS A 95 -8.75 9.79 15.60
C HIS A 95 -7.38 9.52 16.21
N ILE A 96 -6.76 8.39 15.87
CA ILE A 96 -5.40 8.07 16.32
C ILE A 96 -4.41 9.12 15.85
N ALA A 97 -4.50 9.57 14.59
CA ALA A 97 -3.63 10.61 14.06
C ALA A 97 -3.81 11.97 14.77
N MET A 98 -5.06 12.33 15.13
CA MET A 98 -5.36 13.54 15.89
C MET A 98 -4.78 13.49 17.31
N GLU A 99 -5.04 12.40 18.02
CA GLU A 99 -4.55 12.21 19.38
C GLU A 99 -3.03 12.04 19.46
N SER A 100 -2.41 11.45 18.43
CA SER A 100 -0.94 11.36 18.34
C SER A 100 -0.28 12.70 17.98
N GLY A 101 -1.07 13.77 17.79
CA GLY A 101 -0.59 15.10 17.43
C GLY A 101 -0.04 15.22 16.00
N VAL A 102 -0.23 14.21 15.15
CA VAL A 102 0.23 14.19 13.75
C VAL A 102 -0.57 15.17 12.89
N ILE A 103 -1.88 15.23 13.14
CA ILE A 103 -2.81 16.14 12.47
C ILE A 103 -3.65 16.86 13.53
N SER A 104 -4.08 18.09 13.24
CA SER A 104 -5.05 18.81 14.06
C SER A 104 -6.48 18.35 13.79
N TRP A 105 -6.79 18.04 12.53
CA TRP A 105 -8.05 17.44 12.11
C TRP A 105 -7.89 16.80 10.73
N GLY A 106 -8.82 15.92 10.38
CA GLY A 106 -8.93 15.38 9.02
C GLY A 106 -10.37 15.05 8.64
N GLN A 107 -10.66 15.13 7.34
CA GLN A 107 -11.97 14.79 6.78
C GLN A 107 -11.81 14.09 5.43
N ALA A 108 -12.72 13.15 5.15
CA ALA A 108 -12.88 12.57 3.83
C ALA A 108 -14.25 12.94 3.26
N LYS A 109 -14.27 13.51 2.05
CA LYS A 109 -15.50 13.95 1.40
C LYS A 109 -15.61 13.36 -0.01
N LEU A 110 -16.85 13.04 -0.37
CA LEU A 110 -17.22 12.62 -1.71
C LEU A 110 -17.38 13.86 -2.59
N VAL A 111 -16.88 13.78 -3.82
CA VAL A 111 -17.07 14.78 -4.87
C VAL A 111 -18.08 14.21 -5.84
N HIS A 112 -19.08 15.01 -6.18
CA HIS A 112 -20.17 14.66 -7.09
C HIS A 112 -20.10 15.49 -8.38
N ALA A 113 -20.79 15.04 -9.41
CA ALA A 113 -20.73 15.61 -10.76
C ALA A 113 -21.09 17.11 -10.82
N ASN A 114 -22.00 17.58 -9.96
CA ASN A 114 -22.41 18.99 -9.90
C ASN A 114 -21.62 19.80 -8.87
N ASP A 115 -20.64 19.21 -8.19
CA ASP A 115 -19.75 19.93 -7.28
C ASP A 115 -18.65 20.66 -8.07
N THR A 116 -18.17 21.79 -7.55
CA THR A 116 -16.93 22.42 -8.03
C THR A 116 -15.80 22.04 -7.08
N TYR A 117 -14.93 21.14 -7.53
CA TYR A 117 -13.74 20.72 -6.80
C TYR A 117 -12.46 21.14 -7.53
N GLU A 118 -11.52 21.76 -6.82
CA GLU A 118 -10.21 22.14 -7.34
C GLU A 118 -9.12 21.83 -6.29
N SER A 119 -8.05 21.19 -6.75
CA SER A 119 -6.82 21.04 -5.96
C SER A 119 -5.99 22.32 -6.11
N ASN A 120 -5.69 22.97 -4.99
CA ASN A 120 -5.04 24.29 -4.97
C ASN A 120 -3.51 24.21 -4.81
N GLY A 121 -2.92 23.02 -4.92
CA GLY A 121 -1.51 22.75 -4.64
C GLY A 121 -1.30 21.89 -3.39
N LEU A 122 -0.07 21.38 -3.23
CA LEU A 122 0.27 20.31 -2.29
C LEU A 122 0.11 20.69 -0.81
N ASP A 123 0.32 21.96 -0.44
CA ASP A 123 0.29 22.47 0.93
C ASP A 123 -0.96 23.31 1.23
N LYS A 124 -1.89 23.42 0.26
CA LYS A 124 -3.07 24.30 0.33
C LYS A 124 -4.35 23.51 0.55
N ALA A 125 -5.30 24.16 1.23
CA ALA A 125 -6.64 23.62 1.38
C ALA A 125 -7.31 23.49 -0.01
N PRO A 126 -7.98 22.36 -0.33
CA PRO A 126 -8.68 22.23 -1.60
C PRO A 126 -9.94 23.11 -1.62
N THR A 127 -10.35 23.57 -2.80
CA THR A 127 -11.63 24.26 -2.98
C THR A 127 -12.70 23.21 -3.26
N HIS A 128 -13.75 23.16 -2.44
CA HIS A 128 -14.91 22.31 -2.70
C HIS A 128 -16.20 23.09 -2.43
N LYS A 129 -16.86 23.54 -3.50
CA LYS A 129 -18.12 24.29 -3.47
C LYS A 129 -19.24 23.42 -4.03
N TYR A 130 -20.36 23.35 -3.32
CA TYR A 130 -21.52 22.58 -3.74
C TYR A 130 -22.79 23.09 -3.06
N ASN A 131 -23.96 22.80 -3.65
CA ASN A 131 -25.23 23.07 -3.00
C ASN A 131 -25.50 22.02 -1.93
N ALA A 132 -25.35 22.39 -0.65
CA ALA A 132 -25.46 21.47 0.49
C ALA A 132 -26.84 20.80 0.63
N PHE A 133 -27.89 21.40 0.07
CA PHE A 133 -29.26 20.89 0.14
C PHE A 133 -29.86 20.61 -1.24
N GLY A 134 -29.05 20.71 -2.31
CA GLY A 134 -29.47 20.46 -3.68
C GLY A 134 -29.06 19.07 -4.18
N ASP A 135 -29.50 18.75 -5.39
CA ASP A 135 -29.03 17.56 -6.09
C ASP A 135 -27.59 17.77 -6.58
N ARG A 136 -26.68 16.97 -6.04
CA ARG A 136 -25.25 17.01 -6.34
C ARG A 136 -24.88 16.10 -7.54
N GLY A 137 -25.79 15.22 -7.97
CA GLY A 137 -25.53 14.23 -9.02
C GLY A 137 -24.69 13.05 -8.54
N ASP A 138 -24.21 12.26 -9.51
CA ASP A 138 -23.43 11.04 -9.26
C ASP A 138 -22.06 11.33 -8.63
N ILE A 139 -21.54 10.38 -7.87
CA ILE A 139 -20.20 10.48 -7.26
C ILE A 139 -19.14 10.32 -8.36
N VAL A 140 -18.21 11.28 -8.45
CA VAL A 140 -17.10 11.26 -9.42
C VAL A 140 -15.75 10.99 -8.76
N GLY A 141 -15.66 11.15 -7.44
CA GLY A 141 -14.44 10.88 -6.69
C GLY A 141 -14.60 11.08 -5.19
N VAL A 142 -13.50 10.94 -4.48
CA VAL A 142 -13.40 11.16 -3.04
C VAL A 142 -12.03 11.77 -2.74
N TYR A 143 -11.95 12.68 -1.78
CA TYR A 143 -10.68 13.17 -1.27
C TYR A 143 -10.62 13.08 0.24
N CYS A 144 -9.41 12.98 0.77
CA CYS A 144 -9.12 13.16 2.19
C CYS A 144 -8.20 14.36 2.36
N THR A 145 -8.59 15.29 3.23
CA THR A 145 -7.73 16.42 3.63
C THR A 145 -7.48 16.36 5.12
N VAL A 146 -6.23 16.53 5.51
CA VAL A 146 -5.82 16.72 6.90
C VAL A 146 -5.09 18.06 7.06
N LYS A 147 -5.22 18.67 8.24
CA LYS A 147 -4.45 19.86 8.62
C LYS A 147 -3.38 19.46 9.61
N THR A 148 -2.12 19.80 9.34
CA THR A 148 -1.01 19.55 10.28
C THR A 148 -0.98 20.63 11.36
N PRO A 149 -0.35 20.36 12.52
CA PRO A 149 -0.12 21.39 13.54
C PRO A 149 0.69 22.60 13.02
N ALA A 150 1.53 22.39 12.01
CA ALA A 150 2.32 23.45 11.35
C ALA A 150 1.47 24.37 10.46
N GLY A 151 0.24 23.95 10.11
CA GLY A 151 -0.71 24.74 9.33
C GLY A 151 -0.90 24.28 7.90
N ASP A 152 -0.05 23.37 7.41
CA ASP A 152 -0.14 22.81 6.07
C ASP A 152 -1.36 21.91 5.91
N TYR A 153 -1.87 21.85 4.68
CA TYR A 153 -2.92 20.94 4.28
C TYR A 153 -2.32 19.81 3.47
N LEU A 154 -2.52 18.56 3.89
CA LEU A 154 -2.18 17.39 3.10
C LEU A 154 -3.48 16.82 2.53
N THR A 155 -3.62 16.86 1.21
CA THR A 155 -4.82 16.38 0.51
C THR A 155 -4.46 15.25 -0.43
N GLU A 156 -5.29 14.22 -0.42
CA GLU A 156 -5.19 13.04 -1.27
C GLU A 156 -6.52 12.84 -2.01
N GLU A 157 -6.49 12.80 -3.34
CA GLU A 157 -7.69 12.67 -4.19
C GLU A 157 -7.74 11.37 -4.98
N MET A 158 -8.85 10.66 -4.90
CA MET A 158 -9.14 9.47 -5.72
C MET A 158 -10.34 9.71 -6.62
N SER A 159 -10.16 9.46 -7.92
CA SER A 159 -11.25 9.34 -8.87
C SER A 159 -12.12 8.10 -8.56
N LEU A 160 -13.36 8.11 -9.05
CA LEU A 160 -14.24 6.94 -8.99
C LEU A 160 -13.58 5.70 -9.60
N ALA A 161 -12.84 5.87 -10.69
CA ALA A 161 -12.14 4.78 -11.38
C ALA A 161 -11.06 4.13 -10.50
N GLU A 162 -10.29 4.93 -9.75
CA GLU A 162 -9.30 4.42 -8.81
C GLU A 162 -9.95 3.68 -7.63
N ILE A 163 -11.06 4.20 -7.10
CA ILE A 163 -11.82 3.52 -6.03
C ILE A 163 -12.34 2.18 -6.51
N GLU A 164 -12.91 2.12 -7.71
CA GLU A 164 -13.39 0.87 -8.31
C GLU A 164 -12.24 -0.10 -8.63
N ALA A 165 -11.05 0.40 -8.98
CA ALA A 165 -9.86 -0.43 -9.11
C ALA A 165 -9.45 -1.08 -7.77
N VAL A 166 -9.45 -0.32 -6.66
CA VAL A 166 -9.19 -0.87 -5.32
C VAL A 166 -10.26 -1.87 -4.93
N ARG A 167 -11.53 -1.57 -5.17
CA ARG A 167 -12.65 -2.49 -4.93
C ARG A 167 -12.39 -3.84 -5.58
N LYS A 168 -11.99 -3.88 -6.86
CA LYS A 168 -11.72 -5.14 -7.59
C LYS A 168 -10.62 -6.00 -6.97
N THR A 169 -9.68 -5.41 -6.22
CA THR A 169 -8.61 -6.15 -5.52
C THR A 169 -9.04 -6.66 -4.14
N SER A 170 -10.12 -6.12 -3.57
CA SER A 170 -10.59 -6.48 -2.23
C SER A 170 -11.38 -7.78 -2.25
N LYS A 171 -11.01 -8.74 -1.39
CA LYS A 171 -11.79 -9.99 -1.17
C LYS A 171 -13.28 -9.74 -0.90
N ALA A 172 -13.60 -8.64 -0.21
CA ALA A 172 -14.96 -8.26 0.14
C ALA A 172 -15.80 -7.74 -1.06
N ALA A 173 -15.19 -7.49 -2.23
CA ALA A 173 -15.91 -7.02 -3.41
C ALA A 173 -16.66 -8.12 -4.15
N PHE A 174 -16.30 -9.39 -3.93
CA PHE A 174 -16.93 -10.56 -4.54
C PHE A 174 -18.18 -11.04 -3.77
N SER A 175 -18.59 -10.31 -2.72
CA SER A 175 -19.80 -10.62 -1.97
C SER A 175 -20.95 -9.71 -2.40
N ASP A 176 -22.05 -10.31 -2.87
CA ASP A 176 -23.26 -9.59 -3.28
C ASP A 176 -23.95 -8.82 -2.15
N LYS A 177 -23.60 -9.11 -0.90
CA LYS A 177 -24.06 -8.40 0.31
C LYS A 177 -22.90 -7.78 1.09
N GLY A 178 -21.76 -7.59 0.44
CA GLY A 178 -20.54 -7.09 1.06
C GLY A 178 -20.60 -5.59 1.40
N PRO A 179 -19.62 -5.09 2.18
CA PRO A 179 -19.52 -3.68 2.54
C PRO A 179 -19.51 -2.73 1.34
N TRP A 180 -18.94 -3.15 0.21
CA TRP A 180 -18.92 -2.37 -1.03
C TRP A 180 -20.29 -2.21 -1.70
N VAL A 181 -21.28 -3.04 -1.35
CA VAL A 181 -22.65 -2.93 -1.86
C VAL A 181 -23.50 -2.10 -0.89
N ASN A 182 -23.47 -2.44 0.40
CA ASN A 182 -24.34 -1.80 1.40
C ASN A 182 -23.81 -0.44 1.89
N HIS A 183 -22.49 -0.23 1.83
CA HIS A 183 -21.80 0.89 2.45
C HIS A 183 -20.69 1.46 1.55
N TRP A 184 -20.94 1.56 0.24
CA TRP A 184 -19.96 2.01 -0.75
C TRP A 184 -19.29 3.35 -0.36
N ASN A 185 -20.07 4.32 0.11
CA ASN A 185 -19.56 5.64 0.52
C ASN A 185 -18.51 5.55 1.64
N GLU A 186 -18.73 4.69 2.64
CA GLU A 186 -17.81 4.52 3.76
C GLU A 186 -16.57 3.73 3.32
N MET A 187 -16.70 2.79 2.38
CA MET A 187 -15.57 2.08 1.78
C MET A 187 -14.69 2.99 0.93
N ALA A 188 -15.29 3.90 0.16
CA ALA A 188 -14.56 4.91 -0.60
C ALA A 188 -13.76 5.84 0.34
N ARG A 189 -14.39 6.32 1.42
CA ARG A 189 -13.71 7.12 2.46
C ARG A 189 -12.57 6.34 3.12
N LYS A 190 -12.78 5.08 3.48
CA LYS A 190 -11.73 4.23 4.06
C LYS A 190 -10.54 4.10 3.13
N THR A 191 -10.80 3.90 1.85
CA THR A 191 -9.76 3.75 0.83
C THR A 191 -8.90 4.99 0.71
N VAL A 192 -9.50 6.18 0.56
CA VAL A 192 -8.73 7.42 0.40
C VAL A 192 -7.99 7.82 1.69
N VAL A 193 -8.59 7.61 2.86
CA VAL A 193 -7.94 7.91 4.15
C VAL A 193 -6.71 7.03 4.37
N LYS A 194 -6.81 5.74 4.01
CA LYS A 194 -5.68 4.80 4.05
C LYS A 194 -4.56 5.16 3.08
N ARG A 195 -4.90 5.70 1.90
CA ARG A 195 -3.90 6.18 0.94
C ARG A 195 -3.24 7.46 1.46
N ALA A 196 -4.03 8.39 1.98
CA ALA A 196 -3.55 9.66 2.55
C ALA A 196 -2.60 9.44 3.73
N SER A 197 -2.88 8.45 4.60
CA SER A 197 -2.08 8.20 5.80
C SER A 197 -0.63 7.80 5.52
N LYS A 198 -0.30 7.38 4.29
CA LYS A 198 1.08 7.12 3.88
C LYS A 198 1.94 8.38 3.93
N TYR A 199 1.35 9.54 3.66
CA TYR A 199 2.02 10.85 3.60
C TYR A 199 1.91 11.67 4.87
N TRP A 200 1.16 11.21 5.88
CA TRP A 200 1.08 11.91 7.15
C TRP A 200 2.39 11.79 7.93
N PRO A 201 2.73 12.78 8.78
CA PRO A 201 3.86 12.66 9.69
C PRO A 201 3.78 11.36 10.50
N LYS A 202 4.93 10.74 10.74
CA LYS A 202 4.99 9.44 11.41
C LYS A 202 4.86 9.62 12.92
N ALA A 203 4.15 8.69 13.55
CA ALA A 203 4.07 8.57 15.00
C ALA A 203 3.92 7.09 15.32
N SER A 204 4.67 6.61 16.32
CA SER A 204 4.73 5.17 16.66
C SER A 204 3.34 4.54 16.77
N ARG A 205 2.40 5.22 17.45
CA ARG A 205 1.03 4.71 17.65
C ARG A 205 0.22 4.64 16.35
N LEU A 206 0.35 5.65 15.49
CA LEU A 206 -0.28 5.67 14.16
C LEU A 206 0.31 4.57 13.27
N ASP A 207 1.62 4.39 13.28
CA ASP A 207 2.30 3.38 12.48
C ASP A 207 1.90 1.96 12.92
N SER A 208 1.80 1.70 14.23
CA SER A 208 1.26 0.44 14.76
C SER A 208 -0.18 0.19 14.32
N ALA A 209 -1.04 1.23 14.32
CA ALA A 209 -2.41 1.11 13.85
C ALA A 209 -2.50 0.80 12.35
N ILE A 210 -1.69 1.46 11.52
CA ILE A 210 -1.61 1.21 10.08
C ILE A 210 -1.12 -0.22 9.81
N HIS A 211 -0.14 -0.69 10.58
CA HIS A 211 0.40 -2.04 10.45
C HIS A 211 -0.67 -3.11 10.72
N VAL A 212 -1.38 -3.04 11.86
CA VAL A 212 -2.47 -3.96 12.19
C VAL A 212 -3.56 -3.94 11.11
N LEU A 213 -3.94 -2.75 10.65
CA LEU A 213 -4.93 -2.60 9.59
C LEU A 213 -4.47 -3.21 8.24
N ASN A 214 -3.17 -3.18 7.92
CA ASN A 214 -2.66 -3.75 6.68
C ASN A 214 -2.56 -5.27 6.73
N GLU A 215 -2.06 -5.84 7.84
CA GLU A 215 -1.91 -7.29 8.00
C GLU A 215 -3.28 -7.99 7.99
N GLU A 216 -4.25 -7.42 8.69
CA GLU A 216 -5.56 -8.05 8.84
C GLU A 216 -6.46 -7.85 7.62
N GLU A 217 -6.23 -6.80 6.81
CA GLU A 217 -7.09 -6.55 5.66
C GLU A 217 -6.73 -7.33 4.40
N GLY A 218 -5.55 -7.96 4.33
CA GLY A 218 -5.08 -8.65 3.12
C GLY A 218 -5.03 -7.75 1.88
N VAL A 219 -4.95 -6.43 2.09
CA VAL A 219 -4.81 -5.41 1.04
C VAL A 219 -3.34 -5.37 0.62
N TRP A 220 -3.09 -5.12 -0.66
CA TRP A 220 -1.76 -5.07 -1.27
C TRP A 220 -0.75 -4.36 -0.35
N THR A 221 0.13 -5.14 0.27
CA THR A 221 1.29 -4.64 0.98
C THR A 221 2.32 -4.27 -0.07
N GLU A 222 2.97 -3.12 0.09
CA GLU A 222 4.14 -2.84 -0.74
C GLU A 222 5.14 -3.99 -0.54
N PRO A 223 5.65 -4.58 -1.63
CA PRO A 223 6.59 -5.68 -1.50
C PRO A 223 7.80 -5.17 -0.72
N VAL A 224 7.95 -5.65 0.51
CA VAL A 224 9.20 -5.50 1.24
C VAL A 224 10.22 -6.27 0.43
N MET A 225 11.20 -5.55 -0.15
CA MET A 225 12.27 -6.24 -0.85
C MET A 225 12.91 -7.23 0.12
N PRO A 226 12.94 -8.54 -0.19
CA PRO A 226 13.57 -9.50 0.68
C PRO A 226 15.02 -9.06 0.92
N HIS A 227 15.43 -9.06 2.18
CA HIS A 227 16.81 -8.73 2.55
C HIS A 227 17.75 -9.73 1.85
N LYS A 228 18.46 -9.27 0.82
CA LYS A 228 19.57 -10.02 0.22
C LYS A 228 20.84 -9.71 1.00
N SER A 229 21.62 -10.74 1.32
CA SER A 229 22.91 -10.53 1.98
C SER A 229 23.87 -9.77 1.05
N GLU A 230 24.89 -9.11 1.59
CA GLU A 230 25.92 -8.45 0.77
C GLU A 230 26.64 -9.45 -0.17
N GLU A 231 26.74 -10.72 0.23
CA GLU A 231 27.34 -11.79 -0.57
C GLU A 231 26.47 -12.13 -1.78
N ASP A 232 25.16 -12.26 -1.60
CA ASP A 232 24.21 -12.53 -2.69
C ASP A 232 24.18 -11.37 -3.71
N ILE A 233 24.27 -10.13 -3.23
CA ILE A 233 24.31 -8.94 -4.10
C ILE A 233 25.58 -8.95 -4.96
N ARG A 234 26.74 -9.27 -4.37
CA ARG A 234 28.02 -9.37 -5.10
C ARG A 234 28.00 -10.50 -6.13
N GLU A 235 27.38 -11.63 -5.80
CA GLU A 235 27.26 -12.75 -6.74
C GLU A 235 26.34 -12.43 -7.92
N ASP A 236 25.20 -11.79 -7.65
CA ASP A 236 24.26 -11.33 -8.69
C ASP A 236 24.89 -10.27 -9.60
N GLU A 237 25.64 -9.31 -9.04
CA GLU A 237 26.42 -8.34 -9.82
C GLU A 237 27.46 -9.03 -10.71
N ARG A 238 28.18 -10.02 -10.18
CA ARG A 238 29.16 -10.79 -10.95
C ARG A 238 28.50 -11.57 -12.09
N LYS A 239 27.35 -12.22 -11.85
CA LYS A 239 26.58 -12.94 -12.89
C LYS A 239 26.12 -11.98 -13.98
N ARG A 240 25.55 -10.84 -13.60
CA ARG A 240 25.12 -9.80 -14.54
C ARG A 240 26.28 -9.25 -15.35
N GLN A 241 27.43 -9.03 -14.73
CA GLN A 241 28.63 -8.55 -15.42
C GLN A 241 29.18 -9.59 -16.40
N GLN A 242 29.10 -10.88 -16.05
CA GLN A 242 29.47 -11.98 -16.94
C GLN A 242 28.50 -12.08 -18.12
N GLU A 243 27.20 -12.04 -17.90
CA GLU A 243 26.18 -12.07 -18.96
C GLU A 243 26.33 -10.91 -19.94
N ILE A 244 26.62 -9.70 -19.44
CA ILE A 244 26.90 -8.53 -20.28
C ILE A 244 28.16 -8.75 -21.10
N THR A 245 29.20 -9.34 -20.51
CA THR A 245 30.46 -9.65 -21.20
C THR A 245 30.26 -10.70 -22.29
N ASP A 246 29.52 -11.77 -21.99
CA ASP A 246 29.24 -12.86 -22.94
C ASP A 246 28.39 -12.37 -24.11
N LYS A 247 27.36 -11.56 -23.86
CA LYS A 247 26.54 -10.94 -24.90
C LYS A 247 27.33 -9.95 -25.76
N ALA A 248 28.20 -9.16 -25.14
CA ALA A 248 29.06 -8.24 -25.88
C ALA A 248 30.05 -9.01 -26.77
N GLN A 249 30.61 -10.12 -26.29
CA GLN A 249 31.47 -10.99 -27.09
C GLN A 249 30.72 -11.60 -28.28
N LEU A 250 29.51 -12.11 -28.06
CA LEU A 250 28.69 -12.65 -29.13
C LEU A 250 28.40 -11.61 -30.22
N LEU A 251 28.04 -10.38 -29.82
CA LEU A 251 27.80 -9.30 -30.77
C LEU A 251 29.07 -8.90 -31.54
N CYS A 252 30.24 -8.96 -30.91
CA CYS A 252 31.52 -8.78 -31.59
C CYS A 252 31.80 -9.89 -32.62
N ASP A 253 31.46 -11.14 -32.30
CA ASP A 253 31.63 -12.27 -33.21
C ASP A 253 30.67 -12.17 -34.41
N GLU A 254 29.43 -11.75 -34.19
CA GLU A 254 28.43 -11.46 -35.23
C GLU A 254 28.87 -10.28 -36.14
N MET A 255 29.49 -9.24 -35.56
CA MET A 255 30.08 -8.14 -36.33
C MET A 255 31.21 -8.62 -37.26
N ALA A 256 32.01 -9.59 -36.81
CA ALA A 256 33.09 -10.15 -37.61
C ALA A 256 32.59 -10.99 -38.80
N GLN A 257 31.36 -11.51 -38.72
CA GLN A 257 30.71 -12.31 -39.76
C GLN A 257 29.73 -11.50 -40.63
N ALA A 258 29.53 -10.22 -40.33
CA ALA A 258 28.59 -9.38 -41.06
C ALA A 258 29.02 -9.22 -42.54
N GLU A 259 28.15 -9.63 -43.46
CA GLU A 259 28.40 -9.58 -44.90
C GLU A 259 28.06 -8.22 -45.53
N ASN A 260 27.32 -7.37 -44.81
CA ASN A 260 26.89 -6.06 -45.28
C ASN A 260 27.02 -4.97 -44.20
N MET A 261 27.04 -3.71 -44.65
CA MET A 261 27.29 -2.54 -43.81
C MET A 261 26.13 -2.24 -42.85
N ASP A 262 24.91 -2.63 -43.19
CA ASP A 262 23.72 -2.34 -42.38
C ASP A 262 23.65 -3.26 -41.14
N ASP A 263 23.95 -4.55 -41.32
CA ASP A 263 24.03 -5.52 -40.22
C ASP A 263 25.21 -5.19 -39.29
N LEU A 264 26.37 -4.83 -39.86
CA LEU A 264 27.53 -4.41 -39.06
C LEU A 264 27.21 -3.20 -38.16
N LYS A 265 26.50 -2.18 -38.70
CA LYS A 265 26.07 -1.01 -37.92
C LYS A 265 25.05 -1.37 -36.84
N ARG A 266 24.15 -2.33 -37.12
CA ARG A 266 23.13 -2.79 -36.17
C ARG A 266 23.77 -3.49 -34.97
N TYR A 267 24.63 -4.48 -35.21
CA TYR A 267 25.33 -5.21 -34.15
C TYR A 267 26.25 -4.31 -33.34
N PHE A 268 26.95 -3.39 -33.99
CA PHE A 268 27.77 -2.39 -33.31
C PHE A 268 26.94 -1.47 -32.41
N ALA A 269 25.80 -0.97 -32.89
CA ALA A 269 24.94 -0.09 -32.08
C ALA A 269 24.42 -0.80 -30.82
N GLU A 270 24.13 -2.10 -30.91
CA GLU A 270 23.70 -2.92 -29.78
C GLU A 270 24.85 -3.17 -28.80
N ALA A 271 26.01 -3.59 -29.29
CA ALA A 271 27.21 -3.83 -28.49
C ALA A 271 27.73 -2.57 -27.80
N TYR A 272 27.68 -1.42 -28.49
CA TYR A 272 28.14 -0.13 -27.99
C TYR A 272 27.24 0.40 -26.86
N ARG A 273 25.92 0.18 -26.95
CA ARG A 273 24.98 0.51 -25.87
C ARG A 273 25.18 -0.40 -24.67
N LEU A 274 25.39 -1.70 -24.92
CA LEU A 274 25.56 -2.71 -23.88
C LEU A 274 26.85 -2.53 -23.06
N THR A 275 27.92 -2.05 -23.71
CA THR A 275 29.25 -1.89 -23.09
C THR A 275 29.56 -0.47 -22.60
N SER A 276 28.57 0.43 -22.60
CA SER A 276 28.77 1.85 -22.25
C SER A 276 29.42 2.03 -20.86
N GLY A 277 30.57 2.70 -20.81
CA GLY A 277 31.31 2.95 -19.57
C GLY A 277 32.16 1.77 -19.08
N MET A 278 32.23 0.68 -19.84
CA MET A 278 33.08 -0.48 -19.57
C MET A 278 34.39 -0.40 -20.37
N LYS A 279 35.46 -1.03 -19.85
CA LYS A 279 36.71 -1.18 -20.61
C LYS A 279 36.52 -1.94 -21.92
N LEU A 280 35.53 -2.83 -21.98
CA LEU A 280 35.20 -3.62 -23.17
C LEU A 280 34.70 -2.77 -24.36
N GLN A 281 34.22 -1.55 -24.11
CA GLN A 281 33.71 -0.66 -25.16
C GLN A 281 34.78 -0.30 -26.19
N GLN A 282 36.03 -0.14 -25.76
CA GLN A 282 37.17 0.14 -26.65
C GLN A 282 37.41 -1.02 -27.62
N ASN A 283 37.24 -2.26 -27.15
CA ASN A 283 37.38 -3.46 -27.97
C ASN A 283 36.26 -3.54 -29.02
N VAL A 284 35.01 -3.26 -28.63
CA VAL A 284 33.86 -3.23 -29.57
C VAL A 284 34.09 -2.20 -30.68
N GLN A 285 34.61 -1.02 -30.35
CA GLN A 285 34.92 0.03 -31.33
C GLN A 285 36.06 -0.36 -32.28
N ALA A 286 37.11 -1.02 -31.77
CA ALA A 286 38.22 -1.50 -32.58
C ALA A 286 37.76 -2.56 -33.59
N ILE A 287 36.95 -3.53 -33.15
CA ILE A 287 36.39 -4.59 -34.01
C ILE A 287 35.50 -4.00 -35.10
N TYR A 288 34.67 -3.00 -34.77
CA TYR A 288 33.88 -2.29 -35.78
C TYR A 288 34.75 -1.62 -36.84
N ALA A 289 35.81 -0.92 -36.42
CA ALA A 289 36.71 -0.22 -37.35
C ALA A 289 37.40 -1.19 -38.32
N GLU A 290 37.85 -2.34 -37.84
CA GLU A 290 38.46 -3.38 -38.67
C GLU A 290 37.45 -4.00 -39.66
N CYS A 291 36.25 -4.36 -39.18
CA CYS A 291 35.23 -4.97 -40.03
C CYS A 291 34.70 -3.99 -41.08
N LYS A 292 34.54 -2.72 -40.71
CA LYS A 292 34.15 -1.65 -41.63
C LYS A 292 35.17 -1.48 -42.76
N ALA A 293 36.46 -1.43 -42.43
CA ALA A 293 37.53 -1.30 -43.43
C ALA A 293 37.55 -2.50 -44.40
N LYS A 294 37.33 -3.72 -43.91
CA LYS A 294 37.24 -4.93 -44.76
C LYS A 294 36.07 -4.89 -45.74
N LEU A 295 34.89 -4.45 -45.29
CA LEU A 295 33.70 -4.33 -46.14
C LEU A 295 33.81 -3.20 -47.17
N GLU A 296 34.45 -2.08 -46.81
CA GLU A 296 34.71 -0.97 -47.75
C GLU A 296 35.67 -1.41 -48.88
N VAL A 297 36.76 -2.12 -48.55
CA VAL A 297 37.70 -2.66 -49.56
C VAL A 297 37.06 -3.72 -50.45
N ALA A 298 36.19 -4.59 -49.91
CA ALA A 298 35.44 -5.57 -50.69
C ALA A 298 34.45 -4.92 -51.66
N SER A 299 33.86 -3.78 -51.29
CA SER A 299 32.96 -3.02 -52.15
C SER A 299 33.67 -2.32 -53.32
N GLU A 300 34.93 -1.91 -53.15
CA GLU A 300 35.74 -1.27 -54.20
C GLU A 300 36.30 -2.27 -55.23
N GLN A 301 36.45 -3.55 -54.88
CA GLN A 301 36.93 -4.61 -55.79
C GLN A 301 35.83 -5.25 -56.65
N THR A 302 34.56 -4.90 -56.42
CA THR A 302 33.40 -5.49 -57.11
C THR A 302 32.75 -4.50 -58.11
N VAL A 303 33.43 -3.39 -58.42
CA VAL A 303 33.03 -2.38 -59.43
C VAL A 303 33.83 -2.56 -60.71
#